data_AF-A0A3M2DFW3-F1
#
_entry.id   AF-A0A3M2DFW3-F1
#
_cell.length_a   1.000
_cell.length_b   1.000
_cell.length_c   1.000
_cell.angle_alpha   90.00
_cell.angle_beta   90.00
_cell.angle_gamma   90.00
#
_symmetry.space_group_name_H-M   'P 1'
#
loop_
_entity.id
_entity.type
_entity.pdbx_description
1 polymer ?
#
loop_
_entity_poly.entity_id
_entity_poly.type
_entity_poly.pdbx_seq_one_letter_code
_entity_poly.pdbx_strand_id
1 'polypeptide(L)'
;MQTLHVHEPGLPDLQFVLLVVALMTSGLDSLNVPEDVRETVFDRCWALLHDSPPPSRREERVLDLRFGDEVTLQALVEVIRRTFDEHGITCLTWDHPPSEPTQRTTPEAMPLVERLGKLYPFASSSDPFSDNGPPGETSSRS
;
A
#
# COMPACT_ATOMS: atom_id res chain seq x y z
N MET A 1 11.44 -4.85 -3.26
CA MET A 1 11.51 -4.43 -1.84
C MET A 1 11.04 -2.98 -1.63
N GLN A 2 9.90 -2.81 -0.94
CA GLN A 2 9.34 -1.54 -0.50
C GLN A 2 9.50 -1.39 1.02
N THR A 3 9.56 -0.14 1.50
CA THR A 3 9.80 0.16 2.93
C THR A 3 8.92 1.31 3.42
N LEU A 4 8.42 1.22 4.65
CA LEU A 4 7.65 2.28 5.31
C LEU A 4 8.14 2.47 6.75
N HIS A 5 8.57 3.69 7.09
CA HIS A 5 8.91 4.05 8.46
C HIS A 5 7.63 4.34 9.26
N VAL A 6 7.48 3.72 10.43
CA VAL A 6 6.25 3.80 11.24
C VAL A 6 6.04 5.21 11.83
N HIS A 7 7.12 5.86 12.25
CA HIS A 7 7.07 7.17 12.89
C HIS A 7 7.22 8.34 11.91
N GLU A 8 7.92 8.12 10.80
CA GLU A 8 8.16 9.12 9.76
C GLU A 8 7.75 8.57 8.39
N PRO A 9 6.45 8.28 8.17
CA PRO A 9 6.01 7.60 6.96
C PRO A 9 6.15 8.46 5.69
N GLY A 10 6.28 9.78 5.82
CA GLY A 10 6.27 10.71 4.68
C GLY A 10 4.93 10.74 3.91
N LEU A 11 3.89 10.15 4.50
CA LEU A 11 2.54 10.03 3.94
C LEU A 11 1.53 10.74 4.85
N PRO A 12 0.42 11.26 4.31
CA PRO A 12 -0.71 11.71 5.10
C PRO A 12 -1.29 10.58 5.97
N ASP A 13 -1.82 10.92 7.14
CA ASP A 13 -2.34 9.96 8.12
C ASP A 13 -3.35 8.97 7.51
N LEU A 14 -4.27 9.45 6.67
CA LEU A 14 -5.24 8.59 6.00
C LEU A 14 -4.56 7.56 5.09
N GLN A 15 -3.55 7.97 4.32
CA GLN A 15 -2.82 7.07 3.43
C GLN A 15 -1.98 6.07 4.23
N PHE A 16 -1.37 6.53 5.33
CA PHE A 16 -0.62 5.68 6.24
C PHE A 16 -1.50 4.58 6.84
N VAL A 17 -2.66 4.94 7.42
CA VAL A 17 -3.59 3.98 8.02
C VAL A 17 -4.09 2.98 6.96
N LEU A 18 -4.52 3.46 5.80
CA LEU A 18 -5.00 2.58 4.72
C LEU A 18 -3.93 1.60 4.25
N LEU A 19 -2.69 2.06 4.08
CA LEU A 19 -1.58 1.22 3.66
C LEU A 19 -1.24 0.16 4.72
N VAL A 20 -1.10 0.57 5.98
CA VAL A 20 -0.78 -0.37 7.07
C VAL A 20 -1.87 -1.44 7.19
N VAL A 21 -3.13 -1.04 7.19
CA VAL A 21 -4.27 -1.97 7.32
C VAL A 21 -4.29 -2.94 6.14
N ALA A 22 -4.08 -2.47 4.92
CA ALA A 22 -3.98 -3.32 3.75
C ALA A 22 -2.81 -4.31 3.87
N LEU A 23 -1.66 -3.90 4.39
CA LEU A 23 -0.53 -4.80 4.64
C LEU A 23 -0.88 -5.88 5.67
N MET A 24 -1.61 -5.54 6.74
CA MET A 24 -1.99 -6.50 7.76
C MET A 24 -2.96 -7.57 7.23
N THR A 25 -3.81 -7.23 6.25
CA THR A 25 -4.79 -8.15 5.66
C THR A 25 -4.34 -8.79 4.34
N SER A 26 -3.22 -8.32 3.75
CA SER A 26 -2.70 -8.76 2.45
C SER A 26 -2.26 -10.23 2.37
N GLY A 27 -2.01 -10.88 3.51
CA GLY A 27 -1.47 -12.25 3.53
C GLY A 27 -0.06 -12.38 2.94
N LEU A 28 0.71 -11.28 2.85
CA LEU A 28 2.05 -11.30 2.26
C LEU A 28 3.05 -12.05 3.16
N ASP A 29 3.62 -13.14 2.65
CA ASP A 29 4.70 -13.87 3.33
C ASP A 29 6.01 -13.06 3.39
N SER A 30 6.19 -12.12 2.46
CA SER A 30 7.38 -11.26 2.39
C SER A 30 7.37 -10.08 3.35
N LEU A 31 6.28 -9.85 4.08
CA LEU A 31 6.17 -8.76 5.05
C LEU A 31 6.89 -9.14 6.35
N ASN A 32 7.77 -8.26 6.84
CA ASN A 32 8.58 -8.45 8.05
C ASN A 32 7.82 -8.40 9.39
N VAL A 33 6.49 -8.49 9.35
CA VAL A 33 5.62 -8.45 10.53
C VAL A 33 5.06 -9.86 10.77
N PRO A 34 5.19 -10.43 11.98
CA PRO A 34 4.59 -11.71 12.32
C PRO A 34 3.06 -11.68 12.22
N GLU A 35 2.44 -12.80 11.84
CA GLU A 35 0.98 -12.88 11.67
C GLU A 35 0.21 -12.45 12.92
N ASP A 36 0.62 -12.89 14.11
CA ASP A 36 0.01 -12.50 15.39
C ASP A 36 0.00 -10.98 15.62
N VAL A 37 1.07 -10.29 15.19
CA VAL A 37 1.16 -8.83 15.28
C VAL A 37 0.23 -8.16 14.28
N ARG A 38 0.10 -8.73 13.08
CA ARG A 38 -0.84 -8.23 12.06
C ARG A 38 -2.29 -8.30 12.53
N GLU A 39 -2.66 -9.42 13.15
CA GLU A 39 -3.99 -9.60 13.75
C GLU A 39 -4.19 -8.60 14.89
N THR A 40 -3.22 -8.46 15.78
CA THR A 40 -3.30 -7.52 16.90
C THR A 40 -3.49 -6.08 16.45
N VAL A 41 -2.75 -5.63 15.42
CA VAL A 41 -2.91 -4.29 14.85
C VAL A 41 -4.33 -4.12 14.28
N PHE A 42 -4.80 -5.08 13.49
CA PHE A 42 -6.15 -5.01 12.90
C PHE A 42 -7.23 -4.98 13.98
N ASP A 43 -7.15 -5.86 14.96
CA ASP A 43 -8.16 -5.99 16.02
C ASP A 43 -8.24 -4.73 16.88
N ARG A 44 -7.10 -4.11 17.19
CA ARG A 44 -7.06 -2.83 17.91
C ARG A 44 -7.64 -1.68 17.09
N CYS A 45 -7.34 -1.62 15.79
CA CYS A 45 -7.95 -0.63 14.89
C CYS A 45 -9.45 -0.86 14.72
N TRP A 46 -9.89 -2.11 14.64
CA TRP A 46 -11.30 -2.49 14.54
C TRP A 46 -12.08 -2.07 15.79
N ALA A 47 -11.54 -2.35 16.98
CA ALA A 47 -12.17 -1.98 18.25
C ALA A 47 -12.35 -0.47 18.44
N LEU A 48 -11.57 0.36 17.75
CA LEU A 48 -11.78 1.82 17.75
C LEU A 48 -12.97 2.26 16.89
N LEU A 49 -13.28 1.51 15.83
CA LEU A 49 -14.28 1.89 14.84
C LEU A 49 -15.61 1.15 15.03
N HIS A 50 -15.58 -0.02 15.66
CA HIS A 50 -16.71 -0.93 15.74
C HIS A 50 -16.88 -1.47 17.17
N ASP A 51 -18.14 -1.58 17.61
CA ASP A 51 -18.53 -2.16 18.91
C ASP A 51 -18.61 -3.71 18.87
N SER A 52 -18.37 -4.30 17.70
CA SER A 52 -18.45 -5.74 17.46
C SER A 52 -17.07 -6.38 17.36
N PRO A 53 -16.91 -7.69 17.59
CA PRO A 53 -15.63 -8.36 17.33
C PRO A 53 -15.26 -8.33 15.83
N PRO A 54 -13.96 -8.36 15.50
CA PRO A 54 -13.49 -8.37 14.12
C PRO A 54 -13.93 -9.66 13.40
N PRO A 55 -14.13 -9.61 12.06
CA PRO A 55 -14.50 -10.79 11.27
C PRO A 55 -13.42 -11.88 11.36
N SER A 56 -13.86 -13.13 11.47
CA SER A 56 -12.95 -14.30 11.51
C SER A 56 -12.31 -14.59 10.15
N ARG A 57 -12.95 -14.16 9.06
CA ARG A 57 -12.47 -14.33 7.69
C ARG A 57 -11.64 -13.14 7.26
N ARG A 58 -10.43 -13.39 6.75
CA ARG A 58 -9.49 -12.34 6.34
C ARG A 58 -10.04 -11.49 5.19
N GLU A 59 -10.84 -12.08 4.30
CA GLU A 59 -11.46 -11.38 3.17
C GLU A 59 -12.53 -10.38 3.62
N GLU A 60 -13.10 -10.57 4.81
CA GLU A 60 -14.12 -9.72 5.41
C GLU A 60 -13.50 -8.63 6.32
N ARG A 61 -12.20 -8.72 6.62
CA ARG A 61 -11.44 -7.76 7.44
C ARG A 61 -11.19 -6.45 6.67
N VAL A 62 -12.23 -5.64 6.55
CA VAL A 62 -12.19 -4.33 5.89
C VAL A 62 -12.52 -3.25 6.91
N LEU A 63 -11.61 -2.27 7.10
CA LEU A 63 -11.90 -1.10 7.93
C LEU A 63 -12.60 -0.02 7.10
N ASP A 64 -13.78 0.40 7.56
CA ASP A 64 -14.52 1.50 6.95
C ASP A 64 -14.17 2.83 7.64
N LEU A 65 -13.30 3.61 7.01
CA LEU A 65 -12.87 4.91 7.51
C LEU A 65 -13.80 6.06 7.09
N ARG A 66 -14.87 5.81 6.33
CA ARG A 66 -15.73 6.88 5.76
C ARG A 66 -16.44 7.72 6.82
N PHE A 67 -16.67 7.15 7.99
CA PHE A 67 -17.36 7.82 9.11
C PHE A 67 -16.39 8.30 10.20
N GLY A 68 -15.09 8.05 10.03
CA GLY A 68 -14.08 8.52 10.98
C GLY A 68 -13.86 10.02 10.84
N ASP A 69 -13.86 10.74 11.96
CA ASP A 69 -13.40 12.12 12.03
C ASP A 69 -11.86 12.18 12.17
N GLU A 70 -11.30 13.38 12.18
CA GLU A 70 -9.86 13.59 12.31
C GLU A 70 -9.31 13.03 13.63
N VAL A 71 -10.10 13.07 14.70
CA VAL A 71 -9.74 12.51 16.01
C VAL A 71 -9.63 10.99 15.94
N THR A 72 -10.59 10.34 15.27
CA THR A 72 -10.58 8.89 15.03
C THR A 72 -9.36 8.50 14.22
N LEU A 73 -9.04 9.27 13.18
CA LEU A 73 -7.87 9.03 12.34
C LEU A 73 -6.57 9.14 13.15
N GLN A 74 -6.42 10.17 13.99
CA GLN A 74 -5.27 10.33 14.88
C GLN A 74 -5.15 9.16 15.87
N ALA A 75 -6.27 8.74 16.47
CA ALA A 75 -6.29 7.59 17.39
C ALA A 75 -5.85 6.30 16.69
N LEU A 76 -6.25 6.08 15.43
CA LEU A 76 -5.79 4.94 14.63
C LEU A 76 -4.28 4.98 14.40
N VAL A 77 -3.73 6.14 14.03
CA VAL A 77 -2.28 6.32 13.83
C VAL A 77 -1.52 6.01 15.11
N GLU A 78 -1.97 6.54 16.26
CA GLU A 78 -1.35 6.29 17.55
C GLU A 78 -1.40 4.81 17.95
N VAL A 79 -2.55 4.16 17.77
CA VAL A 79 -2.70 2.72 18.05
C VAL A 79 -1.77 1.88 17.18
N ILE A 80 -1.66 2.21 15.89
CA ILE A 80 -0.74 1.51 14.97
C ILE A 80 0.71 1.67 15.46
N ARG A 81 1.15 2.91 15.69
CA ARG A 81 2.52 3.20 16.14
C ARG A 81 2.86 2.50 17.44
N ARG A 82 1.98 2.64 18.43
CA ARG A 82 2.14 2.00 19.74
C ARG A 82 2.22 0.48 19.63
N THR A 83 1.35 -0.13 18.82
CA THR A 83 1.37 -1.58 18.65
C THR A 83 2.68 -2.03 18.03
N PHE A 84 3.18 -1.33 17.01
CA PHE A 84 4.48 -1.66 16.43
C PHE A 84 5.64 -1.41 17.39
N ASP A 85 5.63 -0.34 18.18
CA ASP A 85 6.63 -0.08 19.22
C ASP A 85 6.69 -1.17 20.30
N GLU A 86 5.52 -1.67 20.74
CA GLU A 86 5.41 -2.78 21.69
C GLU A 86 6.10 -4.05 21.16
N HIS A 87 6.13 -4.23 19.84
CA HIS A 87 6.79 -5.35 19.17
C HIS A 87 8.19 -5.01 18.62
N GLY A 88 8.71 -3.81 18.89
CA GLY A 88 10.03 -3.35 18.42
C GLY A 88 10.13 -3.14 16.92
N ILE A 89 9.00 -2.94 16.23
CA ILE A 89 8.93 -2.75 14.78
C ILE A 89 8.92 -1.26 14.47
N THR A 90 9.98 -0.76 13.85
CA THR A 90 10.11 0.66 13.48
C THR A 90 9.99 0.90 11.97
N CYS A 91 10.13 -0.16 11.18
CA CYS A 91 10.08 -0.13 9.73
C CYS A 91 9.34 -1.37 9.21
N LEU A 92 8.37 -1.16 8.32
CA LEU A 92 7.69 -2.22 7.59
C LEU A 92 8.42 -2.42 6.26
N THR A 93 8.76 -3.66 5.95
CA THR A 93 9.37 -4.03 4.68
C THR A 93 8.60 -5.17 4.06
N TRP A 94 8.30 -5.05 2.77
CA TRP A 94 7.64 -6.11 2.02
C TRP A 94 8.21 -6.16 0.61
N ASP A 95 8.25 -7.36 0.04
CA ASP A 95 8.57 -7.54 -1.37
C ASP A 95 7.36 -8.12 -2.08
N HIS A 96 6.65 -7.25 -2.79
CA HIS A 96 5.59 -7.65 -3.68
C HIS A 96 5.87 -7.03 -5.03
N PRO A 97 6.21 -7.83 -6.06
CA PRO A 97 6.30 -7.28 -7.40
C PRO A 97 4.93 -6.68 -7.75
N PRO A 98 4.87 -5.50 -8.40
CA PRO A 98 3.60 -4.95 -8.88
C PRO A 98 2.91 -6.03 -9.71
N SER A 99 1.83 -6.61 -9.16
CA SER A 99 1.08 -7.68 -9.80
C SER A 99 -0.07 -7.06 -10.56
N GLU A 100 -0.41 -7.63 -11.70
CA GLU A 100 -1.60 -7.20 -12.43
C GLU A 100 -2.84 -7.28 -11.53
N PRO A 101 -3.77 -6.32 -11.62
CA PRO A 101 -4.97 -6.33 -10.81
C PRO A 101 -5.73 -7.64 -11.03
N THR A 102 -5.81 -8.46 -9.97
CA THR A 102 -6.44 -9.78 -10.01
C THR A 102 -7.97 -9.70 -9.97
N GLN A 103 -8.51 -8.56 -9.54
CA GLN A 103 -9.95 -8.29 -9.58
C GLN A 103 -10.35 -7.74 -10.94
N ARG A 104 -11.30 -8.41 -11.61
CA ARG A 104 -11.93 -7.85 -12.80
C ARG A 104 -12.69 -6.60 -12.40
N THR A 105 -12.31 -5.47 -12.96
CA THR A 105 -13.04 -4.20 -12.84
C THR A 105 -14.50 -4.44 -13.17
N THR A 106 -15.39 -4.09 -12.24
CA THR A 106 -16.82 -4.17 -12.53
C THR A 106 -17.18 -3.12 -13.60
N PRO A 107 -18.16 -3.38 -14.48
CA PRO A 107 -18.49 -2.45 -15.56
C PRO A 107 -18.88 -1.05 -15.04
N GLU A 108 -19.38 -0.93 -13.81
CA GLU A 108 -19.71 0.33 -13.16
C GLU A 108 -18.48 1.17 -12.82
N ALA A 109 -17.31 0.55 -12.65
CA ALA A 109 -16.05 1.20 -12.30
C ALA A 109 -15.20 1.62 -13.53
N MET A 110 -15.53 1.13 -14.73
CA MET A 110 -14.87 1.52 -16.00
C MET A 110 -14.73 3.04 -16.21
N PRO A 111 -15.78 3.88 -16.02
CA PRO A 111 -15.64 5.33 -16.23
C PRO A 111 -14.66 5.98 -15.24
N LEU A 112 -14.45 5.38 -14.06
CA LEU A 112 -13.44 5.84 -13.10
C LEU A 112 -12.04 5.44 -13.54
N VAL A 113 -11.86 4.23 -14.05
CA VAL A 113 -10.58 3.75 -14.60
C VAL A 113 -10.14 4.60 -15.79
N GLU A 114 -11.04 4.91 -16.72
CA GLU A 114 -10.73 5.78 -17.87
C GLU A 114 -10.32 7.20 -17.44
N ARG A 115 -10.95 7.73 -16.39
CA ARG A 115 -10.59 9.04 -15.82
C ARG A 115 -9.23 9.00 -15.11
N LEU A 116 -8.94 7.94 -14.36
CA LEU A 116 -7.65 7.76 -13.70
C LEU A 116 -6.51 7.64 -14.72
N GLY A 117 -6.70 6.87 -15.80
CA GLY A 117 -5.71 6.76 -16.87
C GLY A 117 -5.39 8.08 -17.58
N LYS A 118 -6.30 9.06 -17.55
CA LYS A 118 -6.06 10.42 -18.08
C LYS A 118 -5.34 11.33 -17.08
N LEU A 119 -5.57 11.13 -15.78
CA LEU A 119 -4.98 11.94 -14.71
C LEU A 119 -3.55 11.51 -14.37
N TYR A 120 -3.29 10.21 -14.46
CA TYR A 120 -2.00 9.60 -14.26
C TYR A 120 -1.71 8.73 -15.48
N PRO A 121 -1.34 9.32 -16.62
CA PRO A 121 -0.80 8.52 -17.72
C PRO A 121 0.41 7.80 -17.13
N PHE A 122 0.38 6.46 -17.18
CA PHE A 122 1.50 5.63 -16.75
C PHE A 122 2.77 6.29 -17.27
N ALA A 123 3.61 6.81 -16.37
CA ALA A 123 4.93 7.25 -16.75
C ALA A 123 5.55 6.02 -17.38
N SER A 124 5.71 6.09 -18.70
CA SER A 124 6.19 4.99 -19.52
C SER A 124 7.35 4.37 -18.78
N SER A 125 7.20 3.08 -18.45
CA SER A 125 8.30 2.24 -18.01
C SER A 125 9.51 2.63 -18.85
N SER A 126 10.56 3.15 -18.21
CA SER A 126 11.80 3.48 -18.87
C SER A 126 12.23 2.27 -19.70
N ASP A 127 12.15 2.37 -21.02
CA ASP A 127 12.70 1.41 -21.96
C ASP A 127 14.21 1.38 -21.75
N PRO A 128 14.83 0.30 -21.24
CA PRO A 128 16.28 0.24 -21.09
C PRO A 128 17.01 -0.04 -22.42
N PHE A 129 16.33 0.06 -23.56
CA PHE A 129 16.89 -0.22 -24.89
C PHE A 129 16.79 0.94 -25.91
N SER A 130 16.64 2.19 -25.45
CA SER A 130 16.98 3.32 -26.32
C SER A 130 18.50 3.56 -26.33
N ASP A 131 19.23 2.64 -26.96
CA ASP A 131 20.57 2.88 -27.47
C ASP A 131 20.45 3.89 -28.62
N ASN A 132 20.47 5.18 -28.30
CA ASN A 132 20.77 6.23 -29.27
C ASN A 132 22.27 6.53 -29.17
N GLY A 133 23.08 5.58 -29.65
CA GLY A 133 24.48 5.82 -29.97
C GLY A 133 24.59 6.82 -31.14
N PRO A 134 25.58 7.72 -31.15
CA PRO A 134 25.74 8.71 -32.21
C PRO A 134 26.18 8.03 -33.52
N PRO A 135 25.79 8.52 -34.71
CA PRO A 135 26.33 8.00 -35.96
C PRO A 135 27.76 8.50 -36.13
N GLY A 136 28.73 7.67 -35.75
CA GLY A 136 30.14 7.82 -36.11
C GLY A 136 30.37 7.43 -37.57
N GLU A 137 30.72 8.43 -38.37
CA GLU A 137 31.82 8.39 -39.36
C GLU A 137 32.05 7.08 -40.13
N THR A 138 31.47 6.96 -41.33
CA THR A 138 32.00 6.07 -42.37
C THR A 138 32.87 6.87 -43.33
N SER A 139 34.17 6.89 -43.03
CA SER A 139 35.22 7.16 -44.00
C SER A 139 35.20 6.07 -45.09
N SER A 140 35.12 6.46 -46.36
CA SER A 140 35.43 5.56 -47.48
C SER A 140 36.12 6.33 -48.60
N ARG A 141 37.42 6.10 -48.61
CA ARG A 141 38.41 6.31 -49.65
C ARG A 141 38.03 5.55 -50.94
N SER A 142 38.02 6.24 -52.07
CA SER A 142 38.50 5.78 -53.39
C SER A 142 38.65 6.97 -54.31
#